data_AF-A0A699ICR3-F1
#
_entry.id   AF-A0A699ICR3-F1
#
_cell.length_a   1.000
_cell.length_b   1.000
_cell.length_c   1.000
_cell.angle_alpha   90.00
_cell.angle_beta   90.00
_cell.angle_gamma   90.00
#
_symmetry.space_group_name_H-M   'P 1'
#
loop_
_entity.id
_entity.type
_entity.pdbx_description
1 polymer ?
#
loop_
_entity_poly.entity_id
_entity_poly.type
_entity_poly.pdbx_seq_one_letter_code
_entity_poly.pdbx_strand_id
1 'polypeptide(L)'
;MEKYYKSKVCSTNFKPGDLVYRNNDARRAEDTGKLGPKWEGPYEVTESLGKGTYKLRGRDGKQLPQTWNVSNLKKCYIHKM
;
A
#
# COMPACT_ATOMS: atom_id res chain seq x y z
N MET A 1 21.77 -2.64 -22.07
CA MET A 1 21.72 -3.41 -20.82
C MET A 1 20.46 -3.00 -20.04
N GLU A 2 19.30 -3.53 -20.42
CA GLU A 2 18.00 -3.02 -19.94
C GLU A 2 17.13 -4.13 -19.35
N LYS A 3 17.62 -4.92 -18.39
CA LYS A 3 16.82 -6.04 -17.86
C LYS A 3 16.94 -6.31 -16.35
N TYR A 4 17.36 -5.34 -15.53
CA TYR A 4 17.69 -5.64 -14.12
C TYR A 4 17.08 -4.74 -13.04
N TYR A 5 16.04 -3.94 -13.32
CA TYR A 5 15.53 -3.00 -12.30
C TYR A 5 14.06 -3.14 -11.85
N LYS A 6 13.33 -4.17 -12.27
CA LYS A 6 11.90 -4.32 -11.91
C LYS A 6 11.52 -5.58 -11.11
N SER A 7 12.48 -6.29 -10.51
CA SER A 7 12.19 -7.49 -9.71
C SER A 7 11.61 -7.22 -8.30
N LYS A 8 11.28 -5.96 -7.97
CA LYS A 8 10.58 -5.59 -6.72
C LYS A 8 9.11 -5.24 -6.93
N VAL A 9 8.58 -5.38 -8.15
CA VAL A 9 7.13 -5.39 -8.35
C VAL A 9 6.64 -6.70 -7.75
N CYS A 10 6.24 -6.62 -6.48
CA CYS A 10 5.63 -7.74 -5.80
C CYS A 10 4.36 -8.08 -6.58
N SER A 11 4.34 -9.22 -7.28
CA SER A 11 3.16 -9.81 -7.94
C SER A 11 2.10 -10.25 -6.91
N THR A 12 2.00 -9.56 -5.78
CA THR A 12 1.04 -9.85 -4.72
C THR A 12 -0.27 -9.22 -5.12
N ASN A 13 -1.23 -10.05 -5.49
CA ASN A 13 -2.62 -9.65 -5.50
C ASN A 13 -3.13 -9.59 -4.06
N PHE A 14 -3.64 -8.43 -3.65
CA PHE A 14 -4.32 -8.28 -2.37
C PHE A 14 -5.80 -8.61 -2.53
N LYS A 15 -6.38 -9.26 -1.54
CA LYS A 15 -7.82 -9.50 -1.49
C LYS A 15 -8.47 -8.47 -0.57
N PRO A 16 -9.74 -8.11 -0.78
CA PRO A 16 -10.47 -7.34 0.20
C PRO A 16 -10.41 -8.04 1.57
N GLY A 17 -10.07 -7.28 2.62
CA GLY A 17 -9.78 -7.77 3.97
C GLY A 17 -8.30 -8.02 4.28
N ASP A 18 -7.40 -8.06 3.29
CA ASP A 18 -5.95 -8.09 3.56
C ASP A 18 -5.50 -6.77 4.19
N LEU A 19 -4.60 -6.88 5.16
CA LEU A 19 -3.93 -5.72 5.75
C LEU A 19 -2.66 -5.40 4.97
N VAL A 20 -2.46 -4.12 4.68
CA VAL A 20 -1.35 -3.61 3.88
C VAL A 20 -0.80 -2.32 4.46
N TYR A 21 0.51 -2.12 4.31
CA TYR A 21 1.15 -0.83 4.49
C TYR A 21 1.15 -0.07 3.17
N ARG A 22 0.94 1.25 3.21
CA ARG A 22 1.05 2.15 2.05
C ARG A 22 2.39 2.86 2.06
N ASN A 23 2.95 3.10 0.89
CA ASN A 23 4.16 3.91 0.75
C ASN A 23 3.79 5.41 0.81
N ASN A 24 4.39 6.15 1.74
CA ASN A 24 4.16 7.59 1.90
C ASN A 24 4.86 8.40 0.77
N ASP A 25 6.00 7.94 0.23
CA ASP A 25 6.72 8.63 -0.85
C ASP A 25 5.92 8.70 -2.16
N ALA A 26 5.05 7.71 -2.42
CA ALA A 26 4.23 7.62 -3.63
C ALA A 26 3.28 8.81 -3.81
N ARG A 27 2.99 9.51 -2.72
CA ARG A 27 2.17 10.71 -2.69
C ARG A 27 2.82 11.55 -1.62
N ARG A 28 3.63 12.54 -1.99
CA ARG A 28 4.27 13.60 -1.14
C ARG A 28 3.26 14.38 -0.25
N ALA A 29 2.21 13.73 0.21
CA ALA A 29 1.02 14.30 0.79
C ALA A 29 1.25 14.74 2.21
N GLU A 30 2.22 14.14 2.90
CA GLU A 30 2.59 14.59 4.23
C GLU A 30 4.10 14.74 4.21
N ASP A 31 4.54 16.00 4.28
CA ASP A 31 5.93 16.41 4.46
C ASP A 31 6.44 15.82 5.78
N THR A 32 6.67 14.51 5.80
CA THR A 32 7.28 13.82 6.92
C THR A 32 8.77 13.98 6.71
N GLY A 33 9.23 15.23 6.75
CA GLY A 33 10.45 15.72 6.13
C GLY A 33 11.64 14.78 6.31
N LYS A 34 12.25 14.34 5.21
CA LYS A 34 13.50 13.53 5.04
C LYS A 34 13.72 12.27 5.91
N LEU A 35 12.99 12.07 7.01
CA LEU A 35 13.17 11.07 8.07
C LEU A 35 11.86 10.38 8.45
N GLY A 36 10.75 10.71 7.81
CA GLY A 36 9.48 10.01 8.02
C GLY A 36 9.54 8.53 7.64
N PRO A 37 8.78 7.66 8.34
CA PRO A 37 8.67 6.26 7.95
C PRO A 37 8.12 6.14 6.53
N LYS A 38 8.86 5.45 5.65
CA LYS A 38 8.47 5.25 4.24
C LYS A 38 7.16 4.48 4.07
N TRP A 39 6.77 3.70 5.07
CA TRP A 39 5.59 2.86 5.05
C TRP A 39 4.67 3.27 6.21
N GLU A 40 3.40 3.48 5.90
CA GLU A 40 2.38 3.88 6.85
C GLU A 40 1.20 2.89 6.85
N GLY A 41 0.44 2.87 7.92
CA GLY A 41 -0.66 1.94 8.12
C GLY A 41 -0.26 0.82 9.07
N PRO A 42 -1.18 -0.08 9.41
CA PRO A 42 -1.86 -0.91 8.43
C PRO A 42 -3.23 -0.39 8.01
N TYR A 43 -3.48 -0.51 6.72
CA TYR A 43 -4.76 -0.28 6.06
C TYR A 43 -5.36 -1.62 5.65
N GLU A 44 -6.68 -1.67 5.59
CA GLU A 44 -7.40 -2.80 5.05
C GLU A 44 -7.74 -2.54 3.58
N VAL A 45 -7.53 -3.52 2.72
CA VAL A 45 -8.00 -3.45 1.33
C VAL A 45 -9.51 -3.61 1.33
N THR A 46 -10.24 -2.63 0.80
CA THR A 46 -11.71 -2.72 0.69
C THR A 46 -12.17 -3.24 -0.66
N GLU A 47 -11.46 -2.86 -1.73
CA GLU A 47 -11.85 -3.19 -3.08
C GLU A 47 -10.63 -3.29 -4.00
N SER A 48 -10.65 -4.27 -4.91
CA SER A 48 -9.70 -4.37 -6.01
C SER A 48 -10.32 -3.79 -7.28
N LEU A 49 -9.80 -2.67 -7.76
CA LEU A 49 -10.28 -1.97 -8.97
C LEU A 49 -9.72 -2.56 -10.27
N GLY A 50 -8.93 -3.64 -10.19
CA GLY A 50 -8.26 -4.25 -11.33
C GLY A 50 -6.91 -3.60 -11.67
N LYS A 51 -6.10 -4.28 -12.49
CA LYS A 51 -4.74 -3.87 -12.89
C LYS A 51 -3.78 -3.54 -11.73
N GLY A 52 -4.02 -4.16 -10.56
CA GLY A 52 -3.22 -3.92 -9.36
C GLY A 52 -3.54 -2.60 -8.66
N THR A 53 -4.72 -2.02 -8.85
CA THR A 53 -5.18 -0.85 -8.12
C THR A 53 -6.19 -1.25 -7.04
N TYR A 54 -6.05 -0.68 -5.84
CA TYR A 54 -6.83 -1.04 -4.66
C TYR A 54 -7.36 0.19 -3.94
N LYS A 55 -8.56 0.09 -3.37
CA LYS A 55 -9.04 1.02 -2.35
C LYS A 55 -8.64 0.53 -0.98
N LEU A 56 -8.23 1.46 -0.13
CA LEU A 56 -7.78 1.19 1.22
C LEU A 56 -8.71 1.87 2.22
N ARG A 57 -8.89 1.23 3.37
CA ARG A 57 -9.60 1.75 4.53
C ARG A 57 -8.66 1.81 5.72
N GLY A 58 -8.65 2.95 6.40
CA GLY A 58 -7.89 3.12 7.63
C GLY A 58 -8.53 2.36 8.80
N ARG A 59 -7.80 2.26 9.90
CA ARG A 59 -8.32 1.70 11.16
C ARG A 59 -9.53 2.46 11.71
N ASP A 60 -9.65 3.74 11.37
CA ASP A 60 -10.79 4.61 11.70
C ASP A 60 -12.07 4.25 10.91
N GLY A 61 -12.04 3.22 10.05
CA GLY A 61 -13.16 2.84 9.20
C GLY A 61 -13.38 3.76 7.99
N LYS A 62 -12.71 4.91 7.94
CA LYS A 62 -12.72 5.82 6.79
C LYS A 62 -11.96 5.24 5.61
N GLN A 63 -12.62 5.20 4.46
CA GLN A 63 -11.97 4.87 3.20
C GLN A 63 -11.06 6.02 2.79
N LEU A 64 -9.85 5.69 2.32
CA LEU A 64 -9.00 6.69 1.72
C LEU A 64 -9.65 7.16 0.40
N PRO A 65 -9.71 8.48 0.14
CA PRO A 65 -10.32 9.00 -1.08
C PRO A 65 -9.54 8.60 -2.34
N GLN A 66 -8.30 8.15 -2.19
CA GLN A 66 -7.40 7.80 -3.27
C GLN A 66 -7.22 6.28 -3.42
N THR A 67 -7.05 5.86 -4.67
CA THR A 67 -6.75 4.49 -5.06
C THR A 67 -5.24 4.25 -5.10
N TRP A 68 -4.80 3.08 -4.64
CA TRP A 68 -3.39 2.73 -4.45
C TRP A 68 -2.96 1.62 -5.39
N ASN A 69 -1.84 1.82 -6.08
CA ASN A 69 -1.25 0.77 -6.91
C ASN A 69 -0.51 -0.26 -6.03
N VAL A 70 -0.51 -1.53 -6.45
CA VAL A 70 0.19 -2.66 -5.84
C VAL A 70 1.66 -2.35 -5.54
N SER A 71 2.32 -1.56 -6.41
CA SER A 71 3.72 -1.16 -6.25
C SER A 71 3.96 -0.25 -5.04
N ASN A 72 2.91 0.44 -4.58
CA ASN A 72 2.92 1.33 -3.43
C ASN A 72 2.33 0.67 -2.18
N LEU A 73 2.06 -0.64 -2.23
CA LEU A 73 1.50 -1.41 -1.14
C LEU A 73 2.45 -2.52 -0.73
N LYS A 74 2.47 -2.83 0.56
CA LYS A 74 3.23 -3.94 1.12
C LYS A 74 2.34 -4.75 2.04
N LYS A 75 2.34 -6.08 1.91
CA LYS A 75 1.54 -6.95 2.78
C LYS A 75 1.92 -6.76 4.25
N CYS A 76 0.92 -6.58 5.11
CA CYS A 76 1.08 -6.48 6.55
C CYS A 76 0.68 -7.82 7.18
N TYR A 77 1.64 -8.49 7.81
CA TYR A 77 1.40 -9.69 8.60
C TYR A 77 1.29 -9.27 10.06
N ILE A 78 0.10 -8.83 10.48
CA ILE A 78 -0.14 -8.64 11.92
C ILE A 78 -0.28 -10.04 12.50
N HIS A 79 0.71 -10.48 13.27
CA HIS A 79 0.58 -11.68 14.09
C HIS A 79 -0.41 -11.35 15.21
N LYS A 80 -1.63 -11.91 15.14
CA LYS A 80 -2.53 -11.93 16.30
C LYS A 80 -1.96 -12.96 17.27
N MET A 81 -1.45 -12.48 18.42
CA MET A 81 -1.26 -13.32 19.61
C MET A 81 -2.61 -13.62 20.25
#